data_AF-A0A099NVG4-F1
#
_entry.id   AF-A0A099NVG4-F1
#
_cell.length_a   1.000
_cell.length_b   1.000
_cell.length_c   1.000
_cell.angle_alpha   90.00
_cell.angle_beta   90.00
_cell.angle_gamma   90.00
#
_symmetry.space_group_name_H-M   'P 1'
#
loop_
_entity.id
_entity.type
_entity.pdbx_description
1 polymer ?
#
loop_
_entity_poly.entity_id
_entity_poly.type
_entity_poly.pdbx_seq_one_letter_code
_entity_poly.pdbx_strand_id
1 'polypeptide(L)'
;MSAEEYKAKGNDAFRQKNFQEAIDYFTKAIEASETPNHVLYSNRSACYASLHKYDDALNDANECVKINPTWAKGYNRVGAAEFGLGKYEEAINAYNKALEIEPTNAMAKEGLTSASQAKESASSPNVNDMFGKFTDPQLINKLKVNPKTAEMMKDPSLVEKVRKMQTDPQSVAQDMMSDPRLMTVVTTILGIDLQQPPNGGAGAPSSFDNDVQMKDAEPASAAAEESPAPKKEETKPKAAETPKEEPVSSEKELADSYKAQANTLYKQKKFDEAIELYNKAWETYKDITYLNNRAAAEFEKGDYDASIQTCLTAVDE
;
A
#
# COMPACT_ATOMS: atom_id res chain seq x y z
N MET A 1 -19.14 -32.09 8.98
CA MET A 1 -18.12 -31.72 7.99
C MET A 1 -16.81 -31.49 8.73
N SER A 2 -15.70 -31.92 8.16
CA SER A 2 -14.37 -31.68 8.70
C SER A 2 -13.98 -30.19 8.56
N ALA A 3 -12.96 -29.75 9.30
CA ALA A 3 -12.40 -28.42 9.14
C ALA A 3 -11.97 -28.13 7.68
N GLU A 4 -11.45 -29.14 6.99
CA GLU A 4 -11.02 -29.03 5.60
C GLU A 4 -12.19 -28.86 4.62
N GLU A 5 -13.29 -29.58 4.83
CA GLU A 5 -14.52 -29.42 4.03
C GLU A 5 -15.14 -28.04 4.23
N TYR A 6 -15.17 -27.54 5.47
CA TYR A 6 -15.62 -26.18 5.75
C TYR A 6 -14.70 -25.12 5.13
N LYS A 7 -13.38 -25.30 5.21
CA LYS A 7 -12.41 -24.42 4.56
C LYS A 7 -12.62 -24.37 3.05
N ALA A 8 -12.85 -25.52 2.41
CA ALA A 8 -13.11 -25.58 0.98
C ALA A 8 -14.36 -24.76 0.61
N LYS A 9 -15.47 -24.95 1.32
CA LYS A 9 -16.69 -24.14 1.13
C LYS A 9 -16.47 -22.65 1.39
N GLY A 10 -15.71 -22.30 2.41
CA GLY A 10 -15.33 -20.92 2.69
C GLY A 10 -14.52 -20.30 1.55
N ASN A 11 -13.57 -21.05 0.98
CA ASN A 11 -12.81 -20.60 -0.19
C ASN A 11 -13.71 -20.44 -1.42
N ASP A 12 -14.66 -21.34 -1.64
CA ASP A 12 -15.60 -21.26 -2.77
C ASP A 12 -16.50 -20.02 -2.65
N ALA A 13 -17.08 -19.79 -1.47
CA ALA A 13 -17.86 -18.60 -1.17
C ALA A 13 -17.02 -17.31 -1.32
N PHE A 14 -15.75 -17.34 -0.89
CA PHE A 14 -14.83 -16.21 -1.08
C PHE A 14 -14.57 -15.90 -2.55
N ARG A 15 -14.38 -16.93 -3.41
CA ARG A 15 -14.21 -16.73 -4.86
C ARG A 15 -15.46 -16.14 -5.51
N GLN A 16 -16.63 -16.49 -5.00
CA GLN A 16 -17.92 -15.91 -5.41
C GLN A 16 -18.18 -14.52 -4.79
N LYS A 17 -17.22 -13.96 -4.05
CA LYS A 17 -17.35 -12.69 -3.30
C LYS A 17 -18.49 -12.69 -2.27
N ASN A 18 -19.02 -13.86 -1.89
CA ASN A 18 -19.96 -13.99 -0.79
C ASN A 18 -19.19 -14.04 0.54
N PHE A 19 -18.66 -12.88 0.94
CA PHE A 19 -17.75 -12.79 2.09
C PHE A 19 -18.41 -13.16 3.42
N GLN A 20 -19.71 -12.88 3.60
CA GLN A 20 -20.41 -13.25 4.83
C GLN A 20 -20.57 -14.76 4.96
N GLU A 21 -20.95 -15.44 3.88
CA GLU A 21 -21.01 -16.91 3.89
C GLU A 21 -19.62 -17.54 4.04
N ALA A 22 -18.59 -16.95 3.41
CA ALA A 22 -17.21 -17.36 3.60
C ALA A 22 -16.77 -17.26 5.07
N ILE A 23 -17.13 -16.18 5.77
CA ILE A 23 -16.89 -16.01 7.21
C ILE A 23 -17.56 -17.12 8.01
N ASP A 24 -18.81 -17.45 7.70
CA ASP A 24 -19.55 -18.49 8.42
C ASP A 24 -18.88 -19.86 8.24
N TYR A 25 -18.44 -20.18 7.03
CA TYR A 25 -17.72 -21.43 6.77
C TYR A 25 -16.33 -21.45 7.39
N PHE A 26 -15.54 -20.37 7.33
CA PHE A 26 -14.25 -20.33 8.01
C PHE A 26 -14.39 -20.39 9.52
N THR A 27 -15.46 -19.82 10.09
CA THR A 27 -15.76 -19.95 11.52
C THR A 27 -16.03 -21.40 11.91
N LYS A 28 -16.89 -22.09 11.15
CA LYS A 28 -17.13 -23.53 11.33
C LYS A 28 -15.85 -24.36 11.13
N ALA A 29 -14.98 -23.97 10.20
CA ALA A 29 -13.69 -24.62 9.98
C ALA A 29 -12.76 -24.47 11.20
N ILE A 30 -12.73 -23.29 11.82
CA ILE A 30 -11.94 -23.00 13.02
C ILE A 30 -12.47 -23.82 14.20
N GLU A 31 -13.79 -23.83 14.41
CA GLU A 31 -14.46 -24.60 15.48
C GLU A 31 -14.25 -26.12 15.33
N ALA A 32 -14.24 -26.61 14.09
CA ALA A 32 -14.01 -28.03 13.80
C ALA A 32 -12.53 -28.42 13.77
N SER A 33 -11.60 -27.47 13.93
CA SER A 33 -10.16 -27.75 13.87
C SER A 33 -9.65 -28.21 15.24
N GLU A 34 -8.98 -29.36 15.27
CA GLU A 34 -8.40 -29.90 16.51
C GLU A 34 -7.16 -29.13 16.99
N THR A 35 -6.51 -28.38 16.10
CA THR A 35 -5.33 -27.57 16.41
C THR A 35 -5.43 -26.18 15.81
N PRO A 36 -4.82 -25.15 16.43
CA PRO A 36 -4.86 -23.79 15.90
C PRO A 36 -4.29 -23.71 14.47
N ASN A 37 -5.05 -23.12 13.54
CA ASN A 37 -4.67 -23.03 12.13
C ASN A 37 -4.65 -21.58 11.64
N HIS A 38 -3.45 -21.02 11.54
CA HIS A 38 -3.21 -19.64 11.07
C HIS A 38 -3.82 -19.34 9.68
N VAL A 39 -3.93 -20.33 8.80
CA VAL A 39 -4.51 -20.14 7.45
C VAL A 39 -6.00 -19.83 7.52
N LEU A 40 -6.74 -20.48 8.42
CA LEU A 40 -8.18 -20.24 8.58
C LEU A 40 -8.45 -18.82 9.09
N TYR A 41 -7.69 -18.37 10.09
CA TYR A 41 -7.75 -16.99 10.58
C TYR A 41 -7.37 -15.99 9.48
N SER A 42 -6.32 -16.24 8.71
CA SER A 42 -5.92 -15.37 7.58
C SER A 42 -6.98 -15.27 6.49
N ASN A 43 -7.70 -16.36 6.21
CA ASN A 43 -8.77 -16.36 5.23
C ASN A 43 -10.01 -15.62 5.73
N ARG A 44 -10.39 -15.82 7.00
CA ARG A 44 -11.54 -15.10 7.59
C ARG A 44 -11.24 -13.61 7.79
N SER A 45 -10.02 -13.26 8.20
CA SER A 45 -9.51 -11.88 8.22
C SER A 45 -9.67 -11.18 6.87
N ALA A 46 -9.33 -11.87 5.77
CA ALA A 46 -9.51 -11.34 4.43
C ALA A 46 -10.97 -10.99 4.12
N CYS A 47 -11.89 -11.88 4.51
CA CYS A 47 -13.32 -11.68 4.31
C CYS A 47 -13.84 -10.48 5.13
N TYR A 48 -13.41 -10.35 6.38
CA TYR A 48 -13.75 -9.20 7.22
C TYR A 48 -13.24 -7.89 6.61
N ALA A 49 -12.00 -7.86 6.12
CA ALA A 49 -11.44 -6.70 5.43
C ALA A 49 -12.22 -6.35 4.15
N SER A 50 -12.66 -7.34 3.37
CA SER A 50 -13.52 -7.15 2.20
C SER A 50 -14.91 -6.59 2.53
N LEU A 51 -15.37 -6.75 3.78
CA LEU A 51 -16.60 -6.16 4.31
C LEU A 51 -16.36 -4.87 5.10
N HIS A 52 -15.14 -4.30 5.06
CA HIS A 52 -14.72 -3.13 5.82
C HIS A 52 -14.87 -3.29 7.36
N LYS A 53 -14.92 -4.52 7.85
CA LYS A 53 -14.93 -4.87 9.28
C LYS A 53 -13.50 -5.00 9.79
N TYR A 54 -12.78 -3.88 9.82
CA TYR A 54 -11.33 -3.91 10.00
C TYR A 54 -10.87 -4.32 11.41
N ASP A 55 -11.65 -4.04 12.45
CA ASP A 55 -11.35 -4.53 13.81
C ASP A 55 -11.40 -6.07 13.88
N ASP A 56 -12.43 -6.69 13.30
CA ASP A 56 -12.54 -8.15 13.21
C ASP A 56 -11.42 -8.74 12.34
N ALA A 57 -11.09 -8.07 11.24
CA ALA A 57 -9.98 -8.46 10.37
C ALA A 57 -8.63 -8.43 11.12
N LEU A 58 -8.41 -7.42 11.94
CA LEU A 58 -7.19 -7.25 12.74
C LEU A 58 -7.10 -8.31 13.84
N ASN A 59 -8.20 -8.61 14.52
CA ASN A 59 -8.25 -9.67 15.53
C ASN A 59 -7.82 -11.03 14.95
N ASP A 60 -8.39 -11.42 13.81
CA ASP A 60 -8.01 -12.66 13.13
C ASP A 60 -6.57 -12.61 12.57
N ALA A 61 -6.13 -11.46 12.05
CA ALA A 61 -4.78 -11.28 11.56
C ALA A 61 -3.73 -11.43 12.68
N ASN A 62 -4.03 -10.92 13.87
CA ASN A 62 -3.19 -11.06 15.06
C ASN A 62 -3.12 -12.51 15.54
N GLU A 63 -4.24 -13.24 15.54
CA GLU A 63 -4.21 -14.68 15.87
C GLU A 63 -3.41 -15.48 14.83
N CYS A 64 -3.47 -15.09 13.55
CA CYS A 64 -2.66 -15.68 12.50
C CYS A 64 -1.15 -15.56 12.78
N VAL A 65 -0.64 -14.34 13.08
CA VAL A 65 0.80 -14.14 13.37
C VAL A 65 1.21 -14.70 14.73
N LYS A 66 0.29 -14.83 15.68
CA LYS A 66 0.53 -15.53 16.96
C LYS A 66 0.70 -17.03 16.76
N ILE A 67 -0.12 -17.66 15.92
CA ILE A 67 -0.01 -19.09 15.60
C ILE A 67 1.23 -19.38 14.73
N ASN A 68 1.52 -18.52 13.76
CA ASN A 68 2.68 -18.67 12.88
C ASN A 68 3.44 -17.33 12.67
N PRO A 69 4.43 -17.02 13.54
CA PRO A 69 5.14 -15.75 13.51
C PRO A 69 6.17 -15.62 12.38
N THR A 70 6.40 -16.68 11.60
CA THR A 70 7.33 -16.69 10.46
C THR A 70 6.62 -16.69 9.11
N TRP A 71 5.31 -16.40 9.10
CA TRP A 71 4.51 -16.38 7.88
C TRP A 71 4.21 -14.95 7.42
N ALA A 72 4.89 -14.51 6.35
CA ALA A 72 4.76 -13.17 5.81
C ALA A 72 3.29 -12.78 5.48
N LYS A 73 2.49 -13.72 4.97
CA LYS A 73 1.08 -13.48 4.64
C LYS A 73 0.23 -13.12 5.88
N GLY A 74 0.59 -13.59 7.07
CA GLY A 74 -0.06 -13.19 8.32
C GLY A 74 0.14 -11.70 8.60
N TYR A 75 1.39 -11.23 8.49
CA TYR A 75 1.70 -9.81 8.66
C TYR A 75 1.12 -8.93 7.55
N ASN A 76 0.98 -9.44 6.31
CA ASN A 76 0.21 -8.74 5.27
C ASN A 76 -1.26 -8.52 5.67
N ARG A 77 -1.89 -9.47 6.40
CA ARG A 77 -3.25 -9.28 6.91
C ARG A 77 -3.30 -8.23 8.00
N VAL A 78 -2.33 -8.21 8.92
CA VAL A 78 -2.22 -7.19 9.96
C VAL A 78 -2.09 -5.81 9.31
N GLY A 79 -1.16 -5.66 8.36
CA GLY A 79 -0.95 -4.40 7.63
C GLY A 79 -2.20 -3.93 6.88
N ALA A 80 -2.93 -4.84 6.23
CA ALA A 80 -4.16 -4.48 5.53
C ALA A 80 -5.29 -4.04 6.47
N ALA A 81 -5.42 -4.70 7.63
CA ALA A 81 -6.43 -4.33 8.61
C ALA A 81 -6.12 -2.99 9.30
N GLU A 82 -4.88 -2.77 9.74
CA GLU A 82 -4.44 -1.49 10.33
C GLU A 82 -4.56 -0.34 9.32
N PHE A 83 -4.23 -0.59 8.05
CA PHE A 83 -4.43 0.40 6.99
C PHE A 83 -5.91 0.78 6.83
N GLY A 84 -6.81 -0.21 6.85
CA GLY A 84 -8.27 0.03 6.81
C GLY A 84 -8.80 0.81 8.03
N LEU A 85 -8.14 0.69 9.18
CA LEU A 85 -8.42 1.48 10.39
C LEU A 85 -7.81 2.88 10.36
N GLY A 86 -7.07 3.26 9.31
CA GLY A 86 -6.35 4.53 9.23
C GLY A 86 -5.10 4.62 10.11
N LYS A 87 -4.68 3.50 10.69
CA LYS A 87 -3.49 3.37 11.55
C LYS A 87 -2.26 3.10 10.68
N TYR A 88 -1.87 4.11 9.92
CA TYR A 88 -0.89 3.95 8.84
C TYR A 88 0.51 3.58 9.35
N GLU A 89 0.89 4.00 10.56
CA GLU A 89 2.22 3.66 11.11
C GLU A 89 2.30 2.19 11.51
N GLU A 90 1.25 1.70 12.15
CA GLU A 90 1.08 0.30 12.52
C GLU A 90 1.05 -0.59 11.27
N ALA A 91 0.35 -0.13 10.22
CA ALA A 91 0.35 -0.82 8.92
C ALA A 91 1.74 -0.91 8.29
N ILE A 92 2.50 0.20 8.27
CA ILE A 92 3.89 0.25 7.78
C ILE A 92 4.76 -0.77 8.54
N ASN A 93 4.65 -0.81 9.87
CA ASN A 93 5.41 -1.75 10.70
C ASN A 93 5.08 -3.21 10.36
N ALA A 94 3.80 -3.54 10.17
CA ALA A 94 3.39 -4.89 9.80
C ALA A 94 3.90 -5.29 8.41
N TYR A 95 3.81 -4.42 7.40
CA TYR A 95 4.34 -4.71 6.06
C TYR A 95 5.87 -4.85 6.06
N ASN A 96 6.59 -4.02 6.82
CA ASN A 96 8.03 -4.19 7.00
C ASN A 96 8.35 -5.56 7.62
N LYS A 97 7.56 -6.00 8.61
CA LYS A 97 7.75 -7.33 9.21
C LYS A 97 7.52 -8.46 8.21
N ALA A 98 6.53 -8.32 7.32
CA ALA A 98 6.33 -9.26 6.23
C ALA A 98 7.54 -9.30 5.27
N LEU A 99 8.16 -8.14 4.97
CA LEU A 99 9.35 -8.03 4.12
C LEU A 99 10.63 -8.53 4.78
N GLU A 100 10.76 -8.43 6.11
CA GLU A 100 11.87 -9.07 6.85
C GLU A 100 11.82 -10.59 6.68
N ILE A 101 10.62 -11.17 6.68
CA ILE A 101 10.41 -12.61 6.51
C ILE A 101 10.56 -13.02 5.03
N GLU A 102 9.97 -12.25 4.11
CA GLU A 102 9.96 -12.51 2.68
C GLU A 102 10.26 -11.21 1.89
N PRO A 103 11.54 -10.90 1.61
CA PRO A 103 11.93 -9.64 0.96
C PRO A 103 11.36 -9.40 -0.44
N THR A 104 10.92 -10.47 -1.11
CA THR A 104 10.31 -10.42 -2.45
C THR A 104 8.79 -10.34 -2.43
N ASN A 105 8.15 -10.27 -1.25
CA ASN A 105 6.70 -10.27 -1.13
C ASN A 105 6.08 -9.01 -1.77
N ALA A 106 5.42 -9.18 -2.93
CA ALA A 106 4.87 -8.06 -3.70
C ALA A 106 3.75 -7.32 -2.95
N MET A 107 2.87 -8.06 -2.28
CA MET A 107 1.76 -7.50 -1.51
C MET A 107 2.24 -6.62 -0.36
N ALA A 108 3.33 -7.03 0.32
CA ALA A 108 3.93 -6.22 1.37
C ALA A 108 4.54 -4.92 0.84
N LYS A 109 5.21 -4.96 -0.34
CA LYS A 109 5.78 -3.74 -0.97
C LYS A 109 4.69 -2.75 -1.39
N GLU A 110 3.63 -3.26 -2.00
CA GLU A 110 2.48 -2.46 -2.41
C GLU A 110 1.75 -1.85 -1.20
N GLY A 111 1.51 -2.67 -0.17
CA GLY A 111 0.91 -2.24 1.08
C GLY A 111 1.75 -1.18 1.81
N LEU A 112 3.07 -1.38 1.89
CA LEU A 112 4.00 -0.41 2.46
C LEU A 112 3.99 0.92 1.72
N THR A 113 3.99 0.87 0.39
CA THR A 113 3.93 2.08 -0.46
C THR A 113 2.63 2.84 -0.21
N SER A 114 1.50 2.13 -0.21
CA SER A 114 0.17 2.70 0.01
C SER A 114 0.05 3.30 1.41
N ALA A 115 0.50 2.59 2.44
CA ALA A 115 0.49 3.06 3.83
C ALA A 115 1.38 4.29 4.04
N SER A 116 2.57 4.32 3.41
CA SER A 116 3.47 5.46 3.48
C SER A 116 2.88 6.70 2.81
N GLN A 117 2.29 6.55 1.62
CA GLN A 117 1.62 7.64 0.91
C GLN A 117 0.39 8.15 1.68
N ALA A 118 -0.40 7.25 2.27
CA ALA A 118 -1.55 7.63 3.09
C ALA A 118 -1.11 8.38 4.36
N LYS A 119 -0.03 7.93 5.02
CA LYS A 119 0.55 8.62 6.17
C LYS A 119 1.05 10.02 5.80
N GLU A 120 1.75 10.16 4.68
CA GLU A 120 2.25 11.44 4.19
C GLU A 120 1.10 12.37 3.80
N SER A 121 0.07 11.86 3.13
CA SER A 121 -1.12 12.62 2.76
C SER A 121 -1.92 13.06 3.99
N ALA A 122 -2.01 12.21 5.02
CA ALA A 122 -2.65 12.55 6.30
C ALA A 122 -1.83 13.55 7.13
N SER A 123 -0.51 13.56 6.97
CA SER A 123 0.41 14.48 7.65
C SER A 123 0.63 15.78 6.89
N SER A 124 0.34 15.80 5.58
CA SER A 124 0.43 16.99 4.75
C SER A 124 -0.70 17.95 5.14
N PRO A 125 -0.41 19.24 5.36
CA PRO A 125 -1.45 20.23 5.56
C PRO A 125 -2.37 20.18 4.34
N ASN A 126 -3.63 19.82 4.57
CA ASN A 126 -4.63 19.79 3.52
C ASN A 126 -4.57 21.16 2.82
N VAL A 127 -4.48 21.20 1.49
CA VAL A 127 -4.41 22.48 0.74
C VAL A 127 -5.58 23.38 1.14
N ASN A 128 -6.73 22.79 1.47
CA ASN A 128 -7.87 23.49 2.04
C ASN A 128 -7.63 24.09 3.44
N ASP A 129 -6.88 23.41 4.31
CA ASP A 129 -6.46 23.94 5.62
C ASP A 129 -5.44 25.09 5.45
N MET A 130 -4.57 24.96 4.44
CA MET A 130 -3.67 26.04 4.01
C MET A 130 -4.47 27.27 3.55
N PHE A 131 -5.43 27.12 2.63
CA PHE A 131 -6.29 28.24 2.18
C PHE A 131 -7.16 28.81 3.30
N GLY A 132 -7.65 27.98 4.22
CA GLY A 132 -8.40 28.42 5.41
C GLY A 132 -7.60 29.36 6.30
N LYS A 133 -6.29 29.13 6.45
CA LYS A 133 -5.39 30.00 7.22
C LYS A 133 -5.13 31.34 6.54
N PHE A 134 -5.10 31.41 5.20
CA PHE A 134 -4.94 32.66 4.45
C PHE A 134 -6.20 33.52 4.44
N THR A 135 -7.37 32.90 4.56
CA THR A 135 -8.67 33.58 4.56
C THR A 135 -9.15 33.97 5.96
N ASP A 136 -8.37 33.71 7.02
CA ASP A 136 -8.70 34.07 8.41
C ASP A 136 -8.92 35.60 8.54
N PRO A 137 -10.10 36.08 8.97
CA PRO A 137 -10.37 37.50 9.17
C PRO A 137 -9.43 38.20 10.17
N GLN A 138 -8.80 37.44 11.08
CA GLN A 138 -7.85 37.95 12.06
C GLN A 138 -6.39 37.85 11.62
N LEU A 139 -6.11 37.36 10.41
CA LEU A 139 -4.76 37.12 9.91
C LEU A 139 -3.84 38.34 10.05
N ILE A 140 -4.28 39.51 9.58
CA ILE A 140 -3.48 40.73 9.60
C ILE A 140 -3.16 41.16 11.04
N ASN A 141 -4.11 41.00 11.96
CA ASN A 141 -3.89 41.31 13.38
C ASN A 141 -2.85 40.36 13.98
N LYS A 142 -2.92 39.06 13.66
CA LYS A 142 -1.94 38.06 14.09
C LYS A 142 -0.54 38.36 13.56
N LEU A 143 -0.42 38.75 12.28
CA LEU A 143 0.85 39.13 11.67
C LEU A 143 1.44 40.40 12.29
N LYS A 144 0.60 41.38 12.67
CA LYS A 144 1.06 42.62 13.33
C LYS A 144 1.67 42.41 14.71
N VAL A 145 1.26 41.36 15.43
CA VAL A 145 1.77 41.04 16.77
C VAL A 145 2.82 39.94 16.77
N ASN A 146 3.10 39.32 15.62
CA ASN A 146 4.08 38.25 15.51
C ASN A 146 5.50 38.82 15.39
N PRO A 147 6.48 38.38 16.21
CA PRO A 147 7.83 38.96 16.24
C PRO A 147 8.57 38.99 14.90
N LYS A 148 8.32 38.01 14.01
CA LYS A 148 8.98 37.91 12.70
C LYS A 148 8.34 38.79 11.63
N THR A 149 7.05 39.09 11.75
CA THR A 149 6.28 39.80 10.71
C THR A 149 5.80 41.19 11.15
N ALA A 150 5.80 41.51 12.44
CA ALA A 150 5.32 42.77 13.00
C ALA A 150 5.98 44.00 12.36
N GLU A 151 7.30 43.96 12.16
CA GLU A 151 8.03 45.07 11.52
C GLU A 151 7.60 45.25 10.06
N MET A 152 7.40 44.15 9.34
CA MET A 152 7.02 44.14 7.93
C MET A 152 5.57 44.62 7.75
N MET A 153 4.69 44.30 8.71
CA MET A 153 3.29 44.73 8.72
C MET A 153 3.08 46.23 8.99
N LYS A 154 4.15 46.98 9.25
CA LYS A 154 4.11 48.45 9.26
C LYS A 154 4.07 49.04 7.84
N ASP A 155 4.52 48.28 6.83
CA ASP A 155 4.48 48.72 5.43
C ASP A 155 3.07 48.57 4.84
N PRO A 156 2.41 49.67 4.45
CA PRO A 156 1.07 49.63 3.87
C PRO A 156 0.98 48.79 2.59
N SER A 157 2.04 48.77 1.78
CA SER A 157 2.07 48.02 0.51
C SER A 157 2.04 46.50 0.73
N LEU A 158 2.70 46.02 1.79
CA LEU A 158 2.69 44.61 2.13
C LEU A 158 1.33 44.20 2.72
N VAL A 159 0.74 45.05 3.56
CA VAL A 159 -0.60 44.80 4.14
C VAL A 159 -1.67 44.69 3.05
N GLU A 160 -1.57 45.49 1.99
CA GLU A 160 -2.48 45.42 0.84
C GLU A 160 -2.34 44.10 0.07
N LYS A 161 -1.10 43.65 -0.17
CA LYS A 161 -0.85 42.33 -0.79
C LYS A 161 -1.39 41.19 0.07
N VAL A 162 -1.22 41.26 1.39
CA VAL A 162 -1.77 40.27 2.32
C VAL A 162 -3.30 40.27 2.30
N ARG A 163 -3.95 41.44 2.19
CA ARG A 163 -5.42 41.53 1.99
C ARG A 163 -5.85 40.89 0.68
N LYS A 164 -5.15 41.19 -0.41
CA LYS A 164 -5.45 40.64 -1.73
C LYS A 164 -5.34 39.11 -1.73
N MET A 165 -4.36 38.56 -1.04
CA MET A 165 -4.21 37.12 -0.81
C MET A 165 -5.42 36.47 -0.10
N GLN A 166 -6.13 37.20 0.76
CA GLN A 166 -7.35 36.68 1.41
C GLN A 166 -8.53 36.58 0.43
N THR A 167 -8.53 37.39 -0.62
CA THR A 167 -9.65 37.49 -1.59
C THR A 167 -9.36 36.81 -2.92
N ASP A 168 -8.08 36.65 -3.28
CA ASP A 168 -7.62 36.08 -4.54
C ASP A 168 -6.39 35.19 -4.30
N PRO A 169 -6.60 33.89 -4.02
CA PRO A 169 -5.51 32.96 -3.75
C PRO A 169 -4.63 32.67 -4.97
N GLN A 170 -5.10 32.96 -6.21
CA GLN A 170 -4.30 32.73 -7.41
C GLN A 170 -3.25 33.81 -7.63
N SER A 171 -3.48 35.04 -7.14
CA SER A 171 -2.48 36.11 -7.25
C SER A 171 -1.27 35.90 -6.33
N VAL A 172 -1.38 35.03 -5.33
CA VAL A 172 -0.36 34.77 -4.30
C VAL A 172 0.94 34.29 -4.90
N ALA A 173 0.88 33.35 -5.85
CA ALA A 173 2.08 32.79 -6.48
C ALA A 173 2.86 33.85 -7.28
N GLN A 174 2.15 34.75 -7.96
CA GLN A 174 2.75 35.84 -8.73
C GLN A 174 3.34 36.92 -7.81
N ASP A 175 2.60 37.31 -6.76
CA ASP A 175 3.02 38.35 -5.83
C ASP A 175 4.21 37.86 -4.96
N MET A 176 4.29 36.57 -4.64
CA MET A 176 5.43 35.95 -3.94
C MET A 176 6.76 36.09 -4.69
N MET A 177 6.74 36.01 -6.03
CA MET A 177 7.95 36.18 -6.84
C MET A 177 8.40 37.64 -6.91
N SER A 178 7.48 38.58 -6.68
CA SER A 178 7.74 40.02 -6.79
C SER A 178 8.22 40.66 -5.48
N ASP A 179 7.87 40.08 -4.33
CA ASP A 179 8.20 40.63 -3.02
C ASP A 179 8.69 39.53 -2.07
N PRO A 180 10.00 39.45 -1.79
CA PRO A 180 10.57 38.39 -0.95
C PRO A 180 9.99 38.40 0.48
N ARG A 181 9.41 39.53 0.91
CA ARG A 181 8.76 39.68 2.22
C ARG A 181 7.47 38.86 2.31
N LEU A 182 6.76 38.65 1.20
CA LEU A 182 5.55 37.82 1.17
C LEU A 182 5.87 36.36 1.49
N MET A 183 7.03 35.85 1.07
CA MET A 183 7.45 34.49 1.39
C MET A 183 7.54 34.29 2.91
N THR A 184 8.18 35.20 3.63
CA THR A 184 8.27 35.15 5.11
C THR A 184 6.90 35.20 5.77
N VAL A 185 5.96 35.98 5.23
CA VAL A 185 4.58 36.05 5.73
C VAL A 185 3.85 34.72 5.49
N VAL A 186 3.91 34.19 4.27
CA VAL A 186 3.31 32.91 3.88
C VAL A 186 3.86 31.77 4.75
N THR A 187 5.17 31.69 4.97
CA THR A 187 5.74 30.62 5.78
C THR A 187 5.41 30.74 7.25
N THR A 188 5.32 31.97 7.76
CA THR A 188 4.82 32.23 9.13
C THR A 188 3.37 31.76 9.29
N ILE A 189 2.51 31.94 8.28
CA ILE A 189 1.11 31.48 8.28
C ILE A 189 1.03 29.94 8.25
N LEU A 190 1.94 29.30 7.51
CA LEU A 190 2.02 27.84 7.39
C LEU A 190 2.74 27.17 8.55
N GLY A 191 3.36 27.95 9.44
CA GLY A 191 4.20 27.41 10.51
C GLY A 191 5.48 26.75 10.01
N ILE A 192 5.93 27.07 8.80
CA ILE A 192 7.17 26.57 8.19
C ILE A 192 8.28 27.58 8.51
N ASP A 193 9.30 27.18 9.26
CA ASP A 193 10.44 28.05 9.56
C ASP A 193 11.56 27.86 8.53
N LEU A 194 11.61 28.72 7.51
CA LEU A 194 12.61 28.65 6.42
C LEU A 194 14.04 29.08 6.85
N GLN A 195 14.26 29.45 8.11
CA GLN A 195 15.59 29.79 8.62
C GLN A 195 16.44 28.56 9.00
N GLN A 196 15.90 27.34 8.86
CA GLN A 196 16.73 26.13 8.85
C GLN A 196 17.13 25.76 7.41
N PRO A 197 18.43 25.55 7.12
CA PRO A 197 18.83 24.95 5.85
C PRO A 197 18.22 23.54 5.74
N PRO A 198 18.01 23.00 4.52
CA PRO A 198 17.53 21.65 4.37
C PRO A 198 18.67 20.70 4.74
N ASN A 199 18.73 20.31 6.01
CA ASN A 199 19.52 19.16 6.41
C ASN A 199 18.53 18.10 6.86
N GLY A 200 18.51 17.00 6.10
CA GLY A 200 17.79 15.81 6.49
C GLY A 200 18.19 15.36 7.89
N GLY A 201 17.21 14.88 8.65
CA GLY A 201 17.43 14.16 9.90
C GLY A 201 17.14 14.93 11.18
N ALA A 202 16.05 14.49 11.82
CA ALA A 202 15.85 14.31 13.26
C ALA A 202 16.11 15.46 14.27
N GLY A 203 15.13 15.63 15.16
CA GLY A 203 15.36 15.86 16.59
C GLY A 203 15.57 17.31 17.02
N ALA A 204 14.74 17.76 17.97
CA ALA A 204 15.04 18.92 18.81
C ALA A 204 15.39 18.43 20.23
N PRO A 205 16.53 18.84 20.81
CA PRO A 205 16.82 18.58 22.22
C PRO A 205 16.89 19.86 23.07
N SER A 206 17.10 19.61 24.38
CA SER A 206 17.48 20.47 25.52
C SER A 206 16.31 20.82 26.46
N SER A 207 16.40 20.64 27.79
CA SER A 207 17.54 20.36 28.68
C SER A 207 17.04 19.89 30.06
N PHE A 208 17.82 19.07 30.78
CA PHE A 208 18.21 19.27 32.19
C PHE A 208 19.29 18.24 32.59
N ASP A 209 20.29 18.75 33.30
CA ASP A 209 21.52 18.10 33.79
C ASP A 209 21.35 16.79 34.57
N ASN A 210 22.29 15.87 34.38
CA ASN A 210 23.27 15.50 35.42
C ASN A 210 24.36 14.56 34.87
N ASP A 211 25.61 14.95 35.13
CA ASP A 211 26.83 14.16 34.98
C ASP A 211 26.76 12.79 35.68
N VAL A 212 27.18 11.72 34.99
CA VAL A 212 28.18 10.77 35.50
C VAL A 212 28.96 10.18 34.31
N GLN A 213 30.25 10.46 34.31
CA GLN A 213 31.29 9.98 33.41
C GLN A 213 31.80 8.60 33.86
N MET A 214 31.95 7.62 32.96
CA MET A 214 32.91 6.52 33.12
C MET A 214 33.37 5.93 31.77
N LYS A 215 34.60 6.32 31.40
CA LYS A 215 35.73 5.61 30.77
C LYS A 215 35.55 4.70 29.54
N ASP A 216 36.28 5.12 28.50
CA ASP A 216 36.88 4.33 27.42
C ASP A 216 37.67 3.10 27.90
N ALA A 217 37.61 2.04 27.10
CA ALA A 217 38.77 1.21 26.75
C ALA A 217 38.52 0.52 25.40
N GLU A 218 39.30 0.91 24.40
CA GLU A 218 39.42 0.31 23.07
C GLU A 218 40.52 -0.82 23.10
N PRO A 219 40.91 -1.45 21.97
CA PRO A 219 40.55 -2.82 21.59
C PRO A 219 41.75 -3.80 21.60
N ALA A 220 41.50 -5.10 21.37
CA ALA A 220 42.58 -6.04 21.02
C ALA A 220 42.12 -7.12 20.02
N SER A 221 42.87 -7.21 18.90
CA SER A 221 42.81 -8.23 17.85
C SER A 221 43.41 -9.57 18.27
N ALA A 222 43.02 -10.68 17.61
CA ALA A 222 43.94 -11.58 16.90
C ALA A 222 43.22 -12.75 16.18
N ALA A 223 43.62 -12.94 14.91
CA ALA A 223 43.86 -14.18 14.14
C ALA A 223 42.98 -15.44 14.42
N ALA A 224 42.17 -15.92 13.45
CA ALA A 224 42.52 -16.68 12.25
C ALA A 224 42.89 -18.15 12.51
N GLU A 225 42.05 -19.08 12.02
CA GLU A 225 42.46 -20.40 11.51
C GLU A 225 41.37 -20.97 10.57
N GLU A 226 41.82 -21.83 9.66
CA GLU A 226 41.28 -22.10 8.33
C GLU A 226 40.13 -23.15 8.25
N SER A 227 39.26 -22.95 7.25
CA SER A 227 38.65 -23.90 6.29
C SER A 227 38.80 -25.43 6.52
N PRO A 228 37.78 -26.27 6.21
CA PRO A 228 37.34 -26.41 4.81
C PRO A 228 35.85 -26.62 4.54
N ALA A 229 35.46 -26.20 3.33
CA ALA A 229 34.18 -26.50 2.71
C ALA A 229 33.97 -28.00 2.48
N PRO A 230 32.72 -28.48 2.52
CA PRO A 230 32.32 -29.70 1.81
C PRO A 230 31.48 -29.36 0.57
N LYS A 231 31.94 -29.88 -0.59
CA LYS A 231 31.11 -30.13 -1.77
C LYS A 231 30.03 -31.17 -1.44
N LYS A 232 28.80 -30.96 -1.91
CA LYS A 232 27.79 -32.00 -2.23
C LYS A 232 27.04 -31.54 -3.47
N GLU A 233 27.29 -32.15 -4.63
CA GLU A 233 26.58 -33.32 -5.17
C GLU A 233 25.13 -33.03 -5.57
N GLU A 234 24.92 -33.04 -6.89
CA GLU A 234 23.62 -33.19 -7.53
C GLU A 234 22.92 -34.43 -6.98
N THR A 235 21.72 -34.26 -6.42
CA THR A 235 20.81 -35.38 -6.20
C THR A 235 19.42 -35.02 -6.73
N LYS A 236 18.98 -35.86 -7.68
CA LYS A 236 17.61 -35.99 -8.17
C LYS A 236 16.59 -35.96 -7.01
N PRO A 237 15.46 -35.24 -7.14
CA PRO A 237 14.40 -35.28 -6.14
C PRO A 237 13.72 -36.65 -6.14
N LYS A 238 13.62 -37.27 -4.94
CA LYS A 238 12.83 -38.48 -4.72
C LYS A 238 11.51 -38.10 -4.05
N ALA A 239 10.44 -38.30 -4.81
CA ALA A 239 9.06 -38.59 -4.44
C ALA A 239 8.50 -37.90 -3.18
N ALA A 240 7.78 -36.80 -3.39
CA ALA A 240 6.67 -36.42 -2.54
C ALA A 240 5.38 -37.01 -3.15
N GLU A 241 4.61 -37.68 -2.31
CA GLU A 241 3.32 -38.27 -2.63
C GLU A 241 2.34 -37.18 -3.09
N THR A 242 1.70 -37.45 -4.23
CA THR A 242 0.66 -36.67 -4.89
C THR A 242 -0.58 -36.48 -4.01
N PRO A 243 -1.11 -35.26 -3.84
CA PRO A 243 -2.55 -35.05 -3.82
C PRO A 243 -3.04 -35.18 -5.26
N LYS A 244 -4.04 -36.03 -5.49
CA LYS A 244 -4.64 -36.25 -6.81
C LYS A 244 -5.18 -34.93 -7.36
N GLU A 245 -4.48 -34.42 -8.36
CA GLU A 245 -4.96 -33.45 -9.33
C GLU A 245 -6.14 -34.08 -10.09
N GLU A 246 -7.31 -33.48 -9.99
CA GLU A 246 -8.30 -33.58 -11.06
C GLU A 246 -7.75 -32.78 -12.25
N PRO A 247 -7.91 -33.28 -13.49
CA PRO A 247 -7.11 -32.83 -14.61
C PRO A 247 -7.38 -31.34 -14.86
N VAL A 248 -6.34 -30.51 -14.83
CA VAL A 248 -6.40 -29.22 -15.49
C VAL A 248 -6.74 -29.55 -16.95
N SER A 249 -7.93 -29.14 -17.41
CA SER A 249 -8.30 -29.31 -18.81
C SER A 249 -7.17 -28.72 -19.65
N SER A 250 -6.61 -29.52 -20.55
CA SER A 250 -5.58 -29.10 -21.52
C SER A 250 -5.96 -27.81 -22.28
N GLU A 251 -7.25 -27.51 -22.35
CA GLU A 251 -7.82 -26.32 -22.98
C GLU A 251 -7.53 -25.05 -22.17
N LYS A 252 -7.53 -25.11 -20.84
CA LYS A 252 -7.21 -23.95 -19.99
C LYS A 252 -5.72 -23.57 -20.11
N GLU A 253 -4.84 -24.56 -20.11
CA GLU A 253 -3.40 -24.33 -20.30
C GLU A 253 -3.12 -23.74 -21.70
N LEU A 254 -3.83 -24.24 -22.73
CA LEU A 254 -3.75 -23.68 -24.08
C LEU A 254 -4.26 -22.24 -24.14
N ALA A 255 -5.40 -21.93 -23.49
CA ALA A 255 -5.96 -20.58 -23.41
C ALA A 255 -5.03 -19.61 -22.67
N ASP A 256 -4.41 -20.05 -21.56
CA ASP A 256 -3.42 -19.26 -20.83
C ASP A 256 -2.14 -19.02 -21.64
N SER A 257 -1.75 -19.95 -22.52
CA SER A 257 -0.66 -19.75 -23.46
C SER A 257 -0.96 -18.66 -24.50
N TYR A 258 -2.21 -18.56 -24.96
CA TYR A 258 -2.65 -17.47 -25.85
C TYR A 258 -2.68 -16.14 -25.13
N LYS A 259 -3.18 -16.10 -23.89
CA LYS A 259 -3.11 -14.91 -23.02
C LYS A 259 -1.67 -14.43 -22.84
N ALA A 260 -0.72 -15.32 -22.59
CA ALA A 260 0.68 -14.95 -22.40
C ALA A 260 1.32 -14.35 -23.66
N GLN A 261 1.01 -14.91 -24.83
CA GLN A 261 1.43 -14.36 -26.13
C GLN A 261 0.78 -12.99 -26.38
N ALA A 262 -0.53 -12.85 -26.13
CA ALA A 262 -1.26 -11.60 -26.24
C ALA A 262 -0.69 -10.50 -25.32
N ASN A 263 -0.36 -10.82 -24.06
CA ASN A 263 0.27 -9.90 -23.12
C ASN A 263 1.64 -9.40 -23.63
N THR A 264 2.37 -10.25 -24.36
CA THR A 264 3.66 -9.89 -24.95
C THR A 264 3.48 -8.90 -26.10
N LEU A 265 2.49 -9.14 -26.98
CA LEU A 265 2.15 -8.24 -28.09
C LEU A 265 1.55 -6.92 -27.61
N TYR A 266 0.72 -6.95 -26.55
CA TYR A 266 0.17 -5.79 -25.89
C TYR A 266 1.28 -4.84 -25.41
N LYS A 267 2.32 -5.38 -24.76
CA LYS A 267 3.50 -4.58 -24.31
C LYS A 267 4.29 -3.99 -25.48
N GLN A 268 4.22 -4.61 -26.66
CA GLN A 268 4.82 -4.11 -27.90
C GLN A 268 3.92 -3.11 -28.64
N LYS A 269 2.76 -2.75 -28.07
CA LYS A 269 1.72 -1.90 -28.67
C LYS A 269 1.14 -2.47 -29.98
N LYS A 270 1.24 -3.79 -30.18
CA LYS A 270 0.62 -4.52 -31.27
C LYS A 270 -0.78 -4.94 -30.87
N PHE A 271 -1.66 -3.96 -30.73
CA PHE A 271 -2.97 -4.16 -30.11
C PHE A 271 -3.90 -5.07 -30.94
N ASP A 272 -3.89 -4.96 -32.27
CA ASP A 272 -4.69 -5.82 -33.14
C ASP A 272 -4.35 -7.31 -32.96
N GLU A 273 -3.06 -7.64 -33.03
CA GLU A 273 -2.57 -9.02 -32.86
C GLU A 273 -2.83 -9.54 -31.42
N ALA A 274 -2.76 -8.65 -30.42
CA ALA A 274 -3.06 -9.00 -29.03
C ALA A 274 -4.56 -9.29 -28.81
N ILE A 275 -5.45 -8.47 -29.39
CA ILE A 275 -6.91 -8.63 -29.30
C ILE A 275 -7.35 -9.97 -29.90
N GLU A 276 -6.80 -10.34 -31.07
CA GLU A 276 -7.08 -11.64 -31.70
C GLU A 276 -6.71 -12.81 -30.79
N LEU A 277 -5.55 -12.74 -30.13
CA LEU A 277 -5.09 -13.78 -29.21
C LEU A 277 -5.90 -13.83 -27.91
N TYR A 278 -6.33 -12.69 -27.36
CA TYR A 278 -7.24 -12.69 -26.21
C TYR A 278 -8.62 -13.26 -26.58
N ASN A 279 -9.13 -12.95 -27.77
CA ASN A 279 -10.37 -13.55 -28.26
C ASN A 279 -10.21 -15.07 -28.43
N LYS A 280 -9.08 -15.52 -28.98
CA LYS A 280 -8.76 -16.94 -29.11
C LYS A 280 -8.65 -17.63 -27.76
N ALA A 281 -8.07 -16.99 -26.75
CA ALA A 281 -8.03 -17.49 -25.38
C ALA A 281 -9.45 -17.68 -24.82
N TRP A 282 -10.32 -16.67 -25.00
CA TRP A 282 -11.73 -16.70 -24.60
C TRP A 282 -12.58 -17.75 -25.32
N GLU A 283 -12.28 -18.05 -26.58
CA GLU A 283 -12.94 -19.12 -27.33
C GLU A 283 -12.46 -20.51 -26.90
N THR A 284 -11.22 -20.62 -26.45
CA THR A 284 -10.62 -21.89 -26.01
C THR A 284 -11.05 -22.27 -24.60
N TYR A 285 -11.11 -21.29 -23.68
CA TYR A 285 -11.59 -21.49 -22.31
C TYR A 285 -12.25 -20.19 -21.82
N LYS A 286 -13.42 -20.32 -21.20
CA LYS A 286 -14.19 -19.16 -20.72
C LYS A 286 -13.64 -18.70 -19.38
N ASP A 287 -12.76 -17.70 -19.41
CA ASP A 287 -12.23 -17.00 -18.24
C ASP A 287 -12.30 -15.49 -18.45
N ILE A 288 -12.95 -14.80 -17.52
CA ILE A 288 -13.17 -13.35 -17.57
C ILE A 288 -11.88 -12.54 -17.69
N THR A 289 -10.74 -13.09 -17.23
CA THR A 289 -9.44 -12.42 -17.35
C THR A 289 -9.01 -12.19 -18.80
N TYR A 290 -9.47 -13.01 -19.75
CA TYR A 290 -9.19 -12.82 -21.18
C TYR A 290 -9.97 -11.64 -21.76
N LEU A 291 -11.24 -11.48 -21.39
CA LEU A 291 -12.08 -10.35 -21.81
C LEU A 291 -11.60 -9.03 -21.20
N ASN A 292 -11.21 -9.03 -19.92
CA ASN A 292 -10.66 -7.84 -19.26
C ASN A 292 -9.38 -7.34 -19.97
N ASN A 293 -8.49 -8.27 -20.34
CA ASN A 293 -7.26 -7.92 -21.04
C ASN A 293 -7.53 -7.51 -22.50
N ARG A 294 -8.55 -8.09 -23.16
CA ARG A 294 -9.00 -7.67 -24.49
C ARG A 294 -9.55 -6.24 -24.47
N ALA A 295 -10.41 -5.93 -23.49
CA ALA A 295 -10.99 -4.59 -23.33
C ALA A 295 -9.91 -3.53 -23.09
N ALA A 296 -8.86 -3.86 -22.33
CA ALA A 296 -7.70 -2.98 -22.14
C ALA A 296 -6.93 -2.74 -23.45
N ALA A 297 -6.76 -3.78 -24.29
CA ALA A 297 -6.12 -3.64 -25.59
C ALA A 297 -6.93 -2.80 -26.59
N GLU A 298 -8.25 -2.96 -26.59
CA GLU A 298 -9.19 -2.16 -27.38
C GLU A 298 -9.17 -0.68 -26.93
N PHE A 299 -9.12 -0.43 -25.62
CA PHE A 299 -9.03 0.91 -25.06
C PHE A 299 -7.74 1.64 -25.45
N GLU A 300 -6.58 0.98 -25.29
CA GLU A 300 -5.27 1.55 -25.66
C GLU A 300 -5.11 1.77 -27.17
N LYS A 301 -5.81 0.97 -27.99
CA LYS A 301 -5.91 1.17 -29.44
C LYS A 301 -6.78 2.41 -29.80
N GLY A 302 -7.61 2.88 -28.87
CA GLY A 302 -8.57 3.97 -29.08
C GLY A 302 -9.93 3.50 -29.62
N ASP A 303 -10.21 2.20 -29.58
CA ASP A 303 -11.50 1.62 -29.96
C ASP A 303 -12.40 1.49 -28.72
N TYR A 304 -12.93 2.63 -28.30
CA TYR A 304 -13.70 2.74 -27.06
C TYR A 304 -15.04 2.00 -27.13
N ASP A 305 -15.67 1.96 -28.31
CA ASP A 305 -16.94 1.26 -28.50
C ASP A 305 -16.76 -0.26 -28.35
N ALA A 306 -15.69 -0.82 -28.93
CA ALA A 306 -15.35 -2.23 -28.75
C ALA A 306 -15.01 -2.55 -27.29
N SER A 307 -14.22 -1.69 -26.64
CA SER A 307 -13.83 -1.85 -25.23
C SER A 307 -15.04 -1.88 -24.29
N ILE A 308 -16.02 -0.99 -24.52
CA ILE A 308 -17.28 -0.96 -23.76
C ILE A 308 -18.07 -2.25 -23.96
N GLN A 309 -18.23 -2.71 -25.21
CA GLN A 309 -18.93 -3.96 -25.52
C GLN A 309 -18.26 -5.18 -24.87
N THR A 310 -16.92 -5.24 -24.90
CA THR A 310 -16.16 -6.29 -24.23
C THR A 310 -16.34 -6.26 -22.72
N CYS A 311 -16.32 -5.08 -22.10
CA CYS A 311 -16.60 -4.93 -20.66
C CYS A 311 -18.02 -5.37 -20.30
N LEU A 312 -19.02 -5.04 -21.12
CA LEU A 312 -20.40 -5.48 -20.90
C LEU A 312 -20.51 -7.01 -21.00
N THR A 313 -19.89 -7.60 -22.03
CA THR A 313 -19.84 -9.07 -22.19
C THR A 313 -19.18 -9.73 -20.98
N ALA A 314 -18.12 -9.13 -20.43
CA ALA A 314 -17.44 -9.65 -19.24
C ALA A 314 -18.29 -9.57 -17.96
N VAL A 315 -19.27 -8.66 -17.90
CA VAL A 315 -20.20 -8.55 -16.76
C VAL A 315 -21.33 -9.58 -16.84
N ASP A 316 -21.72 -9.95 -18.06
CA ASP A 316 -22.85 -10.86 -18.30
C ASP A 316 -22.49 -12.36 -18.22
N GLU A 317 -21.19 -12.70 -18.27
CA GLU A 317 -20.63 -14.07 -18.22
C GLU A 317 -20.10 -14.45 -16.84
#